data_AF-A0A2E9JLV5-F1
#
_entry.id   AF-A0A2E9JLV5-F1
#
_cell.length_a   1.000
_cell.length_b   1.000
_cell.length_c   1.000
_cell.angle_alpha   90.00
_cell.angle_beta   90.00
_cell.angle_gamma   90.00
#
_symmetry.space_group_name_H-M   'P 1'
#
loop_
_entity.id
_entity.type
_entity.pdbx_description
1 polymer ?
#
loop_
_entity_poly.entity_id
_entity_poly.type
_entity_poly.pdbx_seq_one_letter_code
_entity_poly.pdbx_strand_id
1 'polypeptide(L)'
;MKKIILVFPGQYRVSDVNIPLSLLYIANPLLKHGYDVQIVDARVEDFRKVDYRNILYSSISTMSGIQIYYGLEVAKFIRKQNQKAKLIWGGSHPAI
;
A
#
# COMPACT_ATOMS: atom_id res chain seq x y z
N MET A 1 8.14 -11.57 13.35
CA MET A 1 7.65 -10.17 13.43
C MET A 1 6.36 -10.04 12.63
N LYS A 2 5.45 -9.13 13.01
CA LYS A 2 4.19 -8.94 12.26
C LYS A 2 4.44 -7.98 11.09
N LYS A 3 4.26 -8.46 9.85
CA LYS A 3 4.50 -7.67 8.63
C LYS A 3 3.32 -6.77 8.28
N ILE A 4 3.58 -5.51 7.98
CA ILE A 4 2.62 -4.51 7.49
C ILE A 4 3.11 -4.01 6.14
N ILE A 5 2.21 -3.97 5.15
CA ILE A 5 2.52 -3.44 3.82
C ILE A 5 1.77 -2.14 3.59
N LEU A 6 2.49 -1.07 3.26
CA LEU A 6 1.92 0.24 2.95
C LEU A 6 2.01 0.46 1.44
N VAL A 7 0.87 0.52 0.75
CA VAL A 7 0.84 0.63 -0.71
C VAL A 7 0.53 2.05 -1.15
N PHE A 8 1.36 2.58 -2.05
CA PHE A 8 1.03 3.72 -2.89
C PHE A 8 0.58 3.21 -4.28
N PRO A 9 -0.72 3.26 -4.62
CA PRO A 9 -1.24 2.75 -5.87
C PRO A 9 -0.94 3.74 -7.02
N GLY A 10 -0.73 3.18 -8.21
CA GLY A 10 -0.53 3.96 -9.42
C GLY A 10 -0.17 3.09 -10.61
N GLN A 11 -0.07 3.73 -11.77
CA GLN A 11 0.40 3.08 -12.98
C GLN A 11 1.89 2.78 -12.87
N TYR A 12 2.29 1.53 -13.14
CA TYR A 12 3.69 1.13 -13.15
C TYR A 12 4.45 1.82 -14.30
N ARG A 13 5.67 2.31 -14.02
CA ARG A 13 6.58 3.01 -14.95
C ARG A 13 6.06 4.36 -15.46
N VAL A 14 5.45 5.17 -14.59
CA VAL A 14 5.22 6.59 -14.89
C VAL A 14 6.53 7.38 -14.81
N SER A 15 6.66 8.44 -15.61
CA SER A 15 7.86 9.29 -15.70
C SER A 15 8.09 10.13 -14.45
N ASP A 16 7.02 10.63 -13.84
CA ASP A 16 7.07 11.60 -12.75
C ASP A 16 6.53 11.00 -11.46
N VAL A 17 7.45 10.55 -10.61
CA VAL A 17 7.14 9.93 -9.32
C VAL A 17 7.58 10.83 -8.18
N ASN A 18 6.62 11.45 -7.52
CA ASN A 18 6.86 12.10 -6.23
C ASN A 18 7.00 11.07 -5.11
N ILE A 19 7.90 11.31 -4.17
CA ILE A 19 8.09 10.45 -2.99
C ILE A 19 6.77 10.36 -2.20
N PRO A 20 6.30 9.15 -1.82
CA PRO A 20 5.08 8.99 -1.04
C PRO A 20 5.29 9.35 0.43
N LEU A 21 5.49 10.65 0.71
CA LEU A 21 5.81 11.17 2.06
C LEU A 21 4.80 10.71 3.11
N SER A 22 3.51 10.68 2.78
CA SER A 22 2.45 10.21 3.68
C SER A 22 2.71 8.80 4.22
N LEU A 23 3.22 7.89 3.38
CA LEU A 23 3.56 6.53 3.80
C LEU A 23 4.82 6.49 4.67
N LEU A 24 5.81 7.35 4.40
CA LEU A 24 7.01 7.47 5.23
C LEU A 24 6.67 7.93 6.66
N TYR A 25 5.77 8.91 6.79
CA TYR A 25 5.29 9.37 8.10
C TYR A 25 4.58 8.27 8.90
N ILE A 26 3.85 7.37 8.22
CA ILE A 26 3.17 6.24 8.85
C ILE A 26 4.15 5.10 9.16
N ALA A 27 5.15 4.87 8.31
CA ALA A 27 6.12 3.79 8.50
C ALA A 27 6.97 3.99 9.76
N ASN A 28 7.42 5.21 10.05
CA ASN A 28 8.28 5.50 11.20
C ASN A 28 7.72 5.06 12.56
N PRO A 29 6.49 5.45 12.98
CA PRO A 29 5.93 4.98 14.23
C PRO A 29 5.71 3.46 14.24
N LEU A 30 5.34 2.84 13.11
CA LEU A 30 5.18 1.38 13.04
C LEU A 30 6.51 0.65 13.28
N LEU A 31 7.60 1.12 12.65
CA LEU A 31 8.94 0.59 12.88
C LEU A 31 9.37 0.75 14.34
N LYS A 32 9.12 1.92 14.96
CA LYS A 32 9.40 2.17 16.39
C LYS A 32 8.64 1.24 17.34
N HIS A 33 7.49 0.71 16.93
CA HIS A 33 6.70 -0.26 17.70
C HIS A 33 7.02 -1.72 17.35
N GLY A 34 8.09 -1.98 16.59
CA GLY A 34 8.58 -3.33 16.30
C GLY A 34 7.84 -4.08 15.20
N TYR A 35 7.06 -3.38 14.37
CA TYR A 35 6.48 -3.97 13.16
C TYR A 35 7.52 -4.08 12.04
N ASP A 36 7.41 -5.13 11.25
CA ASP A 36 8.13 -5.24 9.97
C ASP A 36 7.32 -4.47 8.92
N VAL A 37 7.85 -3.37 8.40
CA VAL A 37 7.12 -2.45 7.51
C VAL A 37 7.75 -2.45 6.13
N GLN A 38 6.96 -2.78 5.11
CA GLN A 38 7.35 -2.64 3.71
C GLN A 38 6.48 -1.57 3.04
N ILE A 39 7.11 -0.59 2.42
CA ILE A 39 6.42 0.33 1.50
C ILE A 39 6.50 -0.27 0.10
N VAL A 40 5.37 -0.26 -0.62
CA VAL A 40 5.27 -0.68 -2.01
C VAL A 40 4.73 0.49 -2.81
N ASP A 41 5.56 1.09 -3.65
CA ASP A 41 5.13 2.13 -4.56
C ASP A 41 4.90 1.55 -5.95
N ALA A 42 3.64 1.25 -6.27
CA ALA A 42 3.24 0.58 -7.50
C ALA A 42 3.60 1.35 -8.78
N ARG A 43 4.03 2.62 -8.64
CA ARG A 43 4.53 3.44 -9.75
C ARG A 43 5.95 3.06 -10.17
N VAL A 44 6.78 2.59 -9.24
CA VAL A 44 8.21 2.28 -9.45
C VAL A 44 8.53 0.80 -9.31
N GLU A 45 7.67 0.01 -8.66
CA GLU A 45 7.78 -1.45 -8.59
C GLU A 45 6.47 -2.15 -9.00
N ASP A 46 6.58 -3.38 -9.49
CA ASP A 46 5.40 -4.19 -9.80
C ASP A 46 4.87 -4.85 -8.52
N PHE A 47 3.80 -4.28 -7.96
CA PHE A 47 3.17 -4.77 -6.73
C PHE A 47 2.79 -6.25 -6.78
N ARG A 48 2.60 -6.83 -7.98
CA ARG A 48 2.24 -8.26 -8.14
C ARG A 48 3.36 -9.21 -7.73
N LYS A 49 4.60 -8.71 -7.62
CA LYS A 49 5.77 -9.49 -7.19
C LYS A 49 5.95 -9.51 -5.67
N VAL A 50 5.14 -8.75 -4.93
CA VAL A 50 5.22 -8.66 -3.48
C VAL A 50 4.47 -9.83 -2.82
N ASP A 51 5.04 -10.39 -1.74
CA ASP A 51 4.39 -11.45 -0.96
C ASP A 51 3.43 -10.86 0.09
N TYR A 52 2.14 -11.17 -0.09
CA TYR A 52 1.03 -10.75 0.77
C TYR A 52 0.44 -11.90 1.63
N ARG A 53 0.96 -13.13 1.56
CA ARG A 53 0.32 -14.32 2.16
C ARG A 53 0.25 -14.27 3.69
N ASN A 54 1.25 -13.68 4.35
CA ASN A 54 1.39 -13.67 5.82
C ASN A 54 1.56 -12.25 6.38
N ILE A 55 0.67 -11.34 6.00
CA ILE A 55 0.66 -9.95 6.51
C ILE A 55 -0.39 -9.76 7.61
N LEU A 56 -0.12 -8.83 8.54
CA LEU A 56 -1.07 -8.41 9.56
C LEU A 56 -2.07 -7.41 8.99
N TYR A 57 -1.58 -6.40 8.27
CA TYR A 57 -2.37 -5.35 7.62
C TYR A 57 -1.72 -4.96 6.30
N SER A 58 -2.55 -4.56 5.32
CA SER A 58 -2.10 -3.77 4.19
C SER A 58 -2.87 -2.46 4.16
N SER A 59 -2.18 -1.33 4.02
CA SER A 59 -2.82 -0.05 3.72
C SER A 59 -2.73 0.28 2.23
N ILE A 60 -3.72 1.01 1.72
CA ILE A 60 -3.75 1.54 0.35
C ILE A 60 -4.01 3.04 0.45
N SER A 61 -3.00 3.86 0.16
CA SER A 61 -3.13 5.32 0.15
C SER A 61 -3.83 5.77 -1.12
N THR A 62 -4.98 6.42 -1.01
CA THR A 62 -5.82 6.75 -2.15
C THR A 62 -6.18 8.23 -2.14
N MET A 63 -5.89 8.91 -3.24
CA MET A 63 -6.48 10.19 -3.61
C MET A 63 -7.55 9.97 -4.70
N SER A 64 -8.43 10.95 -4.88
CA SER A 64 -9.42 10.93 -5.96
C SER A 64 -8.79 10.72 -7.34
N GLY A 65 -9.56 10.16 -8.28
CA GLY A 65 -9.14 9.92 -9.65
C GLY A 65 -8.51 8.54 -9.85
N ILE A 66 -7.48 8.47 -10.70
CA ILE A 66 -6.93 7.19 -11.18
C ILE A 66 -6.35 6.30 -10.08
N GLN A 67 -5.96 6.87 -8.94
CA GLN A 67 -5.50 6.10 -7.78
C GLN A 67 -6.58 5.19 -7.19
N ILE A 68 -7.88 5.54 -7.30
CA ILE A 68 -8.97 4.66 -6.87
C ILE A 68 -8.96 3.38 -7.70
N TYR A 69 -8.86 3.51 -9.02
CA TYR A 69 -8.80 2.37 -9.94
C TYR A 69 -7.62 1.45 -9.60
N TYR A 70 -6.41 2.00 -9.48
CA TYR A 70 -5.23 1.20 -9.14
C TYR A 70 -5.28 0.64 -7.71
N GLY A 71 -5.85 1.38 -6.76
CA GLY A 71 -6.09 0.90 -5.39
C GLY A 71 -7.00 -0.32 -5.38
N LEU A 72 -8.07 -0.33 -6.18
CA LEU A 72 -8.96 -1.48 -6.31
C LEU A 72 -8.24 -2.69 -6.92
N GLU A 73 -7.38 -2.48 -7.92
CA GLU A 73 -6.57 -3.56 -8.51
C GLU A 73 -5.60 -4.16 -7.49
N VAL A 74 -4.93 -3.33 -6.69
CA VAL A 74 -4.09 -3.83 -5.59
C VAL A 74 -4.92 -4.58 -4.56
N ALA A 75 -6.05 -4.03 -4.12
CA ALA A 75 -6.93 -4.67 -3.14
C ALA A 75 -7.41 -6.06 -3.60
N LYS A 76 -7.83 -6.19 -4.87
CA LYS A 76 -8.21 -7.47 -5.49
C LYS A 76 -7.05 -8.46 -5.48
N PHE A 77 -5.84 -8.00 -5.86
CA PHE A 77 -4.66 -8.86 -5.88
C PHE A 77 -4.27 -9.36 -4.49
N ILE A 78 -4.27 -8.48 -3.49
CA ILE A 78 -3.98 -8.85 -2.10
C ILE A 78 -4.98 -9.90 -1.62
N ARG A 79 -6.29 -9.72 -1.88
CA ARG A 79 -7.31 -10.71 -1.51
C ARG A 79 -7.11 -12.07 -2.18
N LYS A 80 -6.66 -12.10 -3.44
CA LYS A 80 -6.32 -13.35 -4.13
C LYS A 80 -5.17 -14.12 -3.45
N GLN A 81 -4.18 -13.41 -2.91
CA GLN A 81 -3.04 -14.01 -2.20
C GLN A 81 -3.36 -14.31 -0.72
N ASN A 82 -4.23 -13.51 -0.12
CA ASN A 82 -4.61 -13.61 1.29
C ASN A 82 -6.05 -13.12 1.48
N GLN A 83 -6.99 -14.06 1.42
CA GLN A 83 -8.43 -13.79 1.52
C GLN A 83 -8.83 -13.14 2.85
N LYS A 84 -8.02 -13.33 3.91
CA LYS A 84 -8.25 -12.81 5.26
C LYS A 84 -7.47 -11.51 5.54
N ALA A 85 -6.77 -10.96 4.55
CA ALA A 85 -5.99 -9.74 4.71
C ALA A 85 -6.88 -8.60 5.19
N LYS A 86 -6.45 -7.92 6.25
CA LYS A 86 -7.08 -6.69 6.72
C LYS A 86 -6.58 -5.53 5.88
N LEU A 87 -7.42 -5.07 4.96
CA LEU A 87 -7.15 -3.92 4.08
C LEU A 87 -7.64 -2.63 4.75
N ILE A 88 -6.74 -1.65 4.84
CA ILE A 88 -7.03 -0.31 5.36
C ILE A 88 -6.94 0.67 4.20
N TRP A 89 -8.00 1.43 3.97
CA TRP A 89 -7.98 2.53 3.01
C TRP A 89 -7.63 3.82 3.74
N GLY A 90 -6.63 4.55 3.23
CA GLY A 90 -6.19 5.83 3.79
C GLY A 90 -5.86 6.83 2.68
N GLY A 91 -5.26 7.97 3.03
CA GLY A 91 -5.05 9.08 2.10
C GLY A 91 -6.19 10.10 2.15
N SER A 92 -6.08 11.14 1.32
CA SER A 92 -6.97 12.31 1.39
C SER A 92 -8.43 11.99 1.05
N HIS A 93 -8.67 11.00 0.17
CA HIS A 93 -10.03 10.69 -0.27
C HIS A 93 -10.87 9.97 0.80
N PRO A 94 -10.45 8.85 1.40
CA PRO A 94 -11.24 8.18 2.45
C PRO A 94 -11.25 8.92 3.79
N ALA A 95 -10.49 10.01 3.93
CA ALA A 95 -10.42 10.83 5.14
C ALA A 95 -11.38 12.04 5.11
N ILE A 96 -12.04 12.31 3.98
CA ILE A 96 -13.05 13.36 3.77
C ILE A 96 -14.38 12.69 3.48
#